data_AF-A0ABD5RZE8-F1
#
_entry.id   AF-A0ABD5RZE8-F1
#
_cell.length_a   1.000
_cell.length_b   1.000
_cell.length_c   1.000
_cell.angle_alpha   90.00
_cell.angle_beta   90.00
_cell.angle_gamma   90.00
#
_symmetry.space_group_name_H-M   'P 1'
#
loop_
_entity.id
_entity.type
_entity.pdbx_description
1 polymer ?
#
loop_
_entity_poly.entity_id
_entity_poly.type
_entity_poly.pdbx_seq_one_letter_code
_entity_poly.pdbx_strand_id
1 'polypeptide(L)'
;MYVGRFVVVAPGVGAYRVSSRSFPNRRVVDRDGTLTVAPTPDAPETDNPYVSYNCLRPVETPTGRTLVALGNGSHVDPIAEKLELGYPARDALADPLLALDYEKDDYDTPRIAGVVGSDEASVGIVRRD
;
A
#
# COMPACT_ATOMS: atom_id res chain seq x y z
N MET A 1 -13.60 -14.71 11.86
CA MET A 1 -13.00 -14.48 10.52
C MET A 1 -12.04 -13.30 10.64
N TYR A 2 -10.74 -13.47 10.38
CA TYR A 2 -9.73 -12.39 10.44
C TYR A 2 -8.85 -12.48 9.20
N VAL A 3 -8.85 -11.43 8.39
CA VAL A 3 -8.10 -11.34 7.12
C VAL A 3 -6.92 -10.37 7.19
N GLY A 4 -6.71 -9.73 8.34
CA GLY A 4 -5.65 -8.73 8.52
C GLY A 4 -5.91 -7.44 7.73
N ARG A 5 -4.84 -6.93 7.08
CA ARG A 5 -4.91 -5.76 6.20
C ARG A 5 -5.51 -6.21 4.86
N PHE A 6 -6.42 -5.42 4.30
CA PHE A 6 -6.99 -5.73 2.99
C PHE A 6 -7.16 -4.48 2.12
N VAL A 7 -7.09 -4.70 0.81
CA VAL A 7 -7.30 -3.69 -0.24
C VAL A 7 -8.56 -4.03 -1.04
N VAL A 8 -9.21 -3.01 -1.58
CA VAL A 8 -10.20 -3.11 -2.66
C VAL A 8 -9.64 -2.35 -3.85
N VAL A 9 -9.61 -3.01 -5.01
CA VAL A 9 -8.97 -2.48 -6.22
C VAL A 9 -9.91 -2.74 -7.40
N ALA A 10 -10.51 -1.68 -7.93
CA ALA A 10 -11.38 -1.70 -9.10
C ALA A 10 -11.25 -0.38 -9.88
N PRO A 11 -11.62 -0.33 -11.17
CA PRO A 11 -11.66 0.92 -11.91
C PRO A 11 -12.47 1.99 -11.18
N GLY A 12 -11.87 3.16 -10.97
CA GLY A 12 -12.45 4.29 -10.24
C GLY A 12 -12.59 4.11 -8.72
N VAL A 13 -12.26 2.94 -8.15
CA VAL A 13 -12.45 2.65 -6.73
C VAL A 13 -11.24 1.94 -6.13
N GLY A 14 -10.56 2.63 -5.21
CA GLY A 14 -9.53 2.07 -4.34
C GLY A 14 -9.93 2.23 -2.87
N ALA A 15 -9.77 1.18 -2.07
CA ALA A 15 -9.95 1.27 -0.62
C ALA A 15 -8.90 0.46 0.13
N TYR A 16 -8.52 0.94 1.31
CA TYR A 16 -7.61 0.25 2.20
C TYR A 16 -8.15 0.21 3.62
N ARG A 17 -8.02 -0.94 4.28
CA ARG A 17 -8.35 -1.09 5.70
C ARG A 17 -7.23 -1.79 6.45
N VAL A 18 -6.81 -1.16 7.54
CA VAL A 18 -5.99 -1.79 8.56
C VAL A 18 -6.89 -2.58 9.51
N SER A 19 -6.64 -3.88 9.65
CA SER A 19 -7.11 -4.65 10.80
C SER A 19 -5.90 -5.25 11.50
N SER A 20 -5.81 -5.07 12.82
CA SER A 20 -4.67 -5.53 13.61
C SER A 20 -5.12 -5.93 15.01
N ARG A 21 -4.53 -7.02 15.52
CA ARG A 21 -4.68 -7.46 16.91
C ARG A 21 -3.56 -6.91 17.78
N SER A 22 -2.31 -6.99 17.30
CA SER A 22 -1.11 -6.61 18.05
C SER A 22 -0.85 -5.11 18.06
N PHE A 23 -1.34 -4.38 17.05
CA PHE A 23 -1.12 -2.93 16.90
C PHE A 23 -2.44 -2.21 16.57
N PRO A 24 -3.40 -2.15 17.53
CA PRO A 24 -4.71 -1.55 17.31
C PRO A 24 -4.71 -0.01 17.34
N ASN A 25 -3.75 0.58 18.04
CA ASN A 25 -3.65 2.04 18.27
C ASN A 25 -3.05 2.76 17.06
N ARG A 26 -3.74 2.67 15.92
CA ARG A 26 -3.35 3.30 14.65
C ARG A 26 -4.54 3.92 13.96
N ARG A 27 -4.26 4.96 13.18
CA ARG A 27 -5.25 5.67 12.35
C ARG A 27 -4.67 5.98 10.99
N VAL A 28 -5.55 6.20 10.02
CA VAL A 28 -5.18 6.81 8.75
C VAL A 28 -5.23 8.33 8.91
N VAL A 29 -4.17 9.01 8.50
CA VAL A 29 -4.11 10.47 8.43
C VAL A 29 -3.88 10.89 6.99
N ASP A 30 -4.52 11.98 6.59
CA ASP A 30 -4.29 12.63 5.30
C ASP A 30 -3.09 13.59 5.41
N ARG A 31 -2.17 13.49 4.47
CA ARG A 31 -1.01 14.35 4.29
C ARG A 31 -0.98 14.80 2.84
N ASP A 32 -1.71 15.87 2.55
CA ASP A 32 -1.80 16.50 1.23
C ASP A 32 -2.19 15.49 0.12
N GLY A 33 -3.20 14.67 0.40
CA GLY A 33 -3.72 13.64 -0.51
C GLY A 33 -3.05 12.28 -0.38
N THR A 34 -1.88 12.19 0.26
CA THR A 34 -1.26 10.91 0.63
C THR A 34 -1.85 10.42 1.94
N LEU A 35 -2.42 9.21 1.96
CA LEU A 35 -2.96 8.63 3.17
C LEU A 35 -1.90 7.77 3.86
N THR A 36 -1.61 8.10 5.11
CA THR A 36 -0.59 7.42 5.92
C THR A 36 -1.25 6.69 7.09
N VAL A 37 -0.92 5.40 7.26
CA VAL A 37 -1.17 4.69 8.52
C VAL A 37 -0.13 5.16 9.53
N ALA A 38 -0.59 5.73 10.64
CA ALA A 38 0.28 6.24 11.69
C ALA A 38 -0.22 5.81 13.09
N PRO A 39 0.67 5.73 14.08
CA PRO A 39 0.28 5.54 15.48
C PRO A 39 -0.69 6.65 15.96
N THR A 40 -1.62 6.28 16.86
CA THR A 40 -2.36 7.27 17.65
C THR A 40 -1.48 7.81 18.79
N PRO A 41 -1.84 8.94 19.43
CA PRO A 41 -1.09 9.45 20.59
C PRO A 41 -0.90 8.42 21.72
N ASP A 42 -1.89 7.53 21.91
CA ASP A 42 -1.86 6.48 22.95
C ASP A 42 -1.18 5.18 22.49
N ALA A 43 -0.51 5.18 21.34
CA ALA A 43 0.20 4.01 20.86
C ALA A 43 1.48 3.78 21.67
N PRO A 44 1.74 2.55 22.15
CA PRO A 44 3.04 2.22 22.72
C PRO A 44 4.15 2.41 21.70
N GLU A 45 5.35 2.77 22.17
CA GLU A 45 6.55 2.73 21.33
C GLU A 45 6.79 1.30 20.81
N THR A 46 7.22 1.21 19.55
CA THR A 46 7.50 -0.07 18.90
C THR A 46 8.56 0.08 17.84
N ASP A 47 9.47 -0.89 17.80
CA ASP A 47 10.50 -0.99 16.76
C ASP A 47 10.01 -1.75 15.51
N ASN A 48 8.73 -2.16 15.47
CA ASN A 48 8.20 -2.90 14.33
C ASN A 48 8.14 -1.97 13.09
N PRO A 49 8.91 -2.23 12.02
CA PRO A 49 8.97 -1.32 10.87
C PRO A 49 7.72 -1.37 9.98
N TYR A 50 6.81 -2.32 10.22
CA TYR A 50 5.63 -2.58 9.39
C TYR A 50 4.34 -1.96 9.95
N VAL A 51 4.43 -1.01 10.90
CA VAL A 51 3.23 -0.42 11.53
C VAL A 51 2.89 0.99 11.03
N SER A 52 3.82 1.69 10.38
CA SER A 52 3.65 3.05 9.85
C SER A 52 4.13 3.13 8.40
N TYR A 53 3.26 3.59 7.50
CA TYR A 53 3.53 3.64 6.05
C TYR A 53 2.45 4.43 5.31
N ASN A 54 2.76 4.92 4.12
CA ASN A 54 1.75 5.41 3.19
C ASN A 54 0.94 4.22 2.67
N CYS A 55 -0.36 4.21 2.91
CA CYS A 55 -1.26 3.15 2.44
C CYS A 55 -1.96 3.51 1.13
N LEU A 56 -1.96 4.79 0.76
CA LEU A 56 -2.51 5.28 -0.50
C LEU A 56 -1.74 6.54 -0.93
N ARG A 57 -1.31 6.59 -2.19
CA ARG A 57 -0.64 7.74 -2.78
C ARG A 57 -1.22 8.03 -4.18
N PRO A 58 -1.84 9.20 -4.41
CA PRO A 58 -2.23 9.65 -5.75
C PRO A 58 -0.98 10.02 -6.56
N VAL A 59 -1.05 9.79 -7.87
CA VAL A 59 0.06 9.98 -8.81
C VAL A 59 -0.47 10.60 -10.09
N GLU A 60 0.22 11.62 -10.59
CA GLU A 60 0.07 12.11 -11.95
C GLU A 60 1.16 11.49 -12.83
N THR A 61 0.77 10.74 -13.85
CA THR A 61 1.73 10.13 -14.78
C THR A 61 2.25 11.16 -15.79
N PRO A 62 3.38 10.89 -16.50
CA PRO A 62 3.89 11.77 -17.55
C PRO A 62 2.90 11.99 -18.71
N THR A 63 1.90 11.11 -18.87
CA THR A 63 0.83 11.24 -19.88
C THR A 63 -0.35 12.08 -19.39
N GLY A 64 -0.28 12.67 -18.20
CA GLY A 64 -1.37 13.43 -17.57
C GLY A 64 -2.53 12.57 -17.10
N ARG A 65 -2.29 11.29 -16.79
CA ARG A 65 -3.30 10.40 -16.19
C ARG A 65 -3.15 10.42 -14.68
N THR A 66 -4.24 10.59 -13.96
CA THR A 66 -4.28 10.37 -12.52
C THR A 66 -4.43 8.88 -12.22
N LEU A 67 -3.50 8.34 -11.44
CA LEU A 67 -3.54 6.99 -10.88
C LEU A 67 -3.44 7.07 -9.36
N VAL A 68 -3.80 5.98 -8.69
CA VAL A 68 -3.66 5.84 -7.24
C VAL A 68 -2.97 4.51 -6.93
N ALA A 69 -1.82 4.57 -6.26
CA ALA A 69 -1.17 3.40 -5.67
C ALA A 69 -1.69 3.20 -4.25
N LEU A 70 -2.00 1.96 -3.85
CA LEU A 70 -2.44 1.64 -2.50
C LEU A 70 -1.95 0.26 -2.05
N GLY A 71 -1.76 0.04 -0.76
CA GLY A 71 -1.19 -1.21 -0.26
C GLY A 71 -0.98 -1.25 1.25
N ASN A 72 -0.46 -2.37 1.74
CA ASN A 72 -0.33 -2.65 3.18
C ASN A 72 1.04 -2.32 3.79
N GLY A 73 1.89 -1.56 3.10
CA GLY A 73 3.24 -1.26 3.59
C GLY A 73 3.98 -0.21 2.76
N SER A 74 5.24 0.03 3.10
CA SER A 74 6.10 1.06 2.49
C SER A 74 6.34 0.91 0.99
N HIS A 75 6.03 -0.25 0.40
CA HIS A 75 6.14 -0.50 -1.03
C HIS A 75 5.18 0.34 -1.88
N VAL A 76 4.15 0.96 -1.28
CA VAL A 76 3.29 1.94 -1.98
C VAL A 76 4.11 3.10 -2.55
N ASP A 77 5.15 3.55 -1.85
CA ASP A 77 5.99 4.67 -2.29
C ASP A 77 6.78 4.35 -3.58
N PRO A 78 7.58 3.26 -3.66
CA PRO A 78 8.28 2.92 -4.90
C PRO A 78 7.34 2.50 -6.04
N ILE A 79 6.13 1.97 -5.75
CA ILE A 79 5.10 1.77 -6.80
C ILE A 79 4.68 3.12 -7.37
N ALA A 80 4.34 4.09 -6.51
CA ALA A 80 3.93 5.42 -6.92
C ALA A 80 5.04 6.15 -7.70
N GLU A 81 6.29 6.09 -7.23
CA GLU A 81 7.46 6.67 -7.92
C GLU A 81 7.63 6.07 -9.33
N LYS A 82 7.43 4.76 -9.51
CA LYS A 82 7.47 4.14 -10.84
C LYS A 82 6.35 4.63 -11.76
N LEU A 83 5.14 4.82 -11.22
CA LEU A 83 4.03 5.39 -11.98
C LEU A 83 4.30 6.84 -12.38
N GLU A 84 4.91 7.64 -11.50
CA GLU A 84 5.38 9.02 -11.78
C GLU A 84 6.42 9.03 -12.91
N LEU A 85 7.25 7.98 -13.00
CA LEU A 85 8.21 7.78 -14.10
C LEU A 85 7.57 7.20 -15.38
N GLY A 86 6.27 6.90 -15.38
CA GLY A 86 5.53 6.41 -16.54
C GLY A 86 5.59 4.90 -16.77
N TYR A 87 5.98 4.10 -15.78
CA TYR A 87 5.90 2.65 -15.88
C TYR A 87 4.44 2.19 -16.00
N PRO A 88 4.15 1.13 -16.77
CA PRO A 88 2.82 0.54 -16.76
C PRO A 88 2.50 -0.05 -15.38
N ALA A 89 1.23 -0.04 -14.99
CA ALA A 89 0.78 -0.46 -13.66
C ALA A 89 1.27 -1.86 -13.27
N ARG A 90 1.32 -2.80 -14.23
CA ARG A 90 1.85 -4.15 -14.03
C ARG A 90 3.30 -4.13 -13.53
N ASP A 91 4.17 -3.36 -14.18
CA ASP A 91 5.60 -3.35 -13.86
C ASP A 91 5.89 -2.50 -12.62
N ALA A 92 5.12 -1.41 -12.45
CA ALA A 92 5.14 -0.60 -11.25
C ALA A 92 4.76 -1.41 -10.00
N LEU A 93 3.87 -2.41 -10.13
CA LEU A 93 3.56 -3.37 -9.06
C LEU A 93 4.60 -4.48 -8.94
N ALA A 94 4.96 -5.13 -10.06
CA ALA A 94 5.77 -6.33 -10.04
C ALA A 94 7.19 -6.08 -9.49
N ASP A 95 7.84 -4.99 -9.89
CA ASP A 95 9.24 -4.75 -9.51
C ASP A 95 9.40 -4.46 -8.01
N PRO A 96 8.65 -3.54 -7.36
CA PRO A 96 8.75 -3.34 -5.92
C PRO A 96 8.28 -4.55 -5.10
N LEU A 97 7.25 -5.28 -5.55
CA LEU A 97 6.79 -6.48 -4.84
C LEU A 97 7.85 -7.58 -4.89
N LEU A 98 8.47 -7.82 -6.05
CA LEU A 98 9.57 -8.78 -6.18
C LEU A 98 10.80 -8.36 -5.36
N ALA A 99 11.17 -7.08 -5.41
CA ALA A 99 12.36 -6.58 -4.74
C ALA A 99 12.25 -6.54 -3.22
N LEU A 100 11.08 -6.14 -2.69
CA LEU A 100 10.86 -5.99 -1.25
C LEU A 100 10.35 -7.25 -0.57
N ASP A 101 9.84 -8.20 -1.37
CA ASP A 101 9.40 -9.52 -0.94
C ASP A 101 8.32 -9.46 0.17
N TYR A 102 7.91 -10.58 0.74
CA TYR A 102 7.05 -10.61 1.92
C TYR A 102 7.74 -9.99 3.16
N GLU A 103 6.96 -9.50 4.14
CA GLU A 103 7.47 -8.91 5.38
C GLU A 103 8.12 -9.97 6.27
N LYS A 104 9.31 -9.68 6.82
CA LYS A 104 10.07 -10.62 7.65
C LYS A 104 9.61 -10.55 9.11
N ASP A 105 8.32 -10.80 9.33
CA ASP A 105 7.69 -10.92 10.65
C ASP A 105 7.37 -12.38 10.99
N ASP A 106 6.84 -12.63 12.19
CA ASP A 106 6.50 -13.99 12.67
C ASP A 106 5.46 -14.73 11.80
N TYR A 107 4.80 -14.04 10.88
CA TYR A 107 3.71 -14.57 10.06
C TYR A 107 4.05 -14.60 8.57
N ASP A 108 5.28 -14.24 8.19
CA ASP A 108 5.68 -14.04 6.80
C ASP A 108 4.66 -13.17 6.04
N THR A 109 4.21 -12.06 6.65
CA THR A 109 3.05 -11.31 6.16
C THR A 109 3.23 -10.92 4.67
N PRO A 110 2.30 -11.29 3.77
CA PRO A 110 2.34 -10.88 2.38
C PRO A 110 2.31 -9.35 2.19
N ARG A 111 3.00 -8.86 1.17
CA ARG A 111 2.77 -7.50 0.66
C ARG A 111 1.69 -7.53 -0.40
N ILE A 112 0.67 -6.70 -0.22
CA ILE A 112 -0.45 -6.54 -1.15
C ILE A 112 -0.51 -5.09 -1.61
N ALA A 113 -0.70 -4.89 -2.91
CA ALA A 113 -0.83 -3.57 -3.48
C ALA A 113 -1.77 -3.56 -4.68
N GLY A 114 -2.26 -2.36 -5.01
CA GLY A 114 -3.01 -2.11 -6.22
C GLY A 114 -2.67 -0.76 -6.84
N VAL A 115 -2.99 -0.64 -8.11
CA VAL A 115 -2.99 0.60 -8.87
C VAL A 115 -4.38 0.79 -9.46
N VAL A 116 -5.00 1.94 -9.18
CA VAL A 116 -6.35 2.29 -9.64
C VAL A 116 -6.27 3.48 -10.58
N GLY A 117 -6.82 3.33 -11.79
CA GLY A 117 -7.15 4.43 -12.70
C GLY A 117 -8.67 4.53 -12.89
N SER A 118 -9.12 5.44 -13.76
CA SER A 118 -10.54 5.63 -14.09
C SER A 118 -11.19 4.37 -14.67
N ASP A 119 -10.52 3.74 -15.65
CA ASP A 119 -11.10 2.68 -16.49
C ASP A 119 -10.40 1.33 -16.31
N GLU A 120 -9.25 1.32 -15.64
CA GLU A 120 -8.45 0.11 -15.40
C GLU A 120 -7.94 0.08 -13.97
N ALA A 121 -7.72 -1.13 -13.46
CA ALA A 121 -7.08 -1.35 -12.18
C ALA A 121 -6.25 -2.64 -12.22
N SER A 122 -5.17 -2.68 -11.44
CA SER A 122 -4.28 -3.82 -11.31
C SER A 122 -4.01 -4.10 -9.84
N VAL A 123 -3.98 -5.37 -9.45
CA VAL A 123 -3.69 -5.81 -8.08
C VAL A 123 -2.54 -6.82 -8.09
N GLY A 124 -1.69 -6.75 -7.07
CA GLY A 124 -0.54 -7.62 -6.90
C GLY A 124 -0.39 -8.09 -5.46
N ILE A 125 0.21 -9.27 -5.30
CA ILE A 125 0.60 -9.84 -4.03
C ILE A 125 1.94 -10.56 -4.19
N VAL A 126 2.82 -10.43 -3.21
CA VAL A 126 3.99 -11.30 -3.03
C VAL A 126 3.87 -11.99 -1.68
N ARG A 127 4.12 -13.29 -1.68
CA ARG A 127 4.08 -14.17 -0.52
C ARG A 127 5.40 -14.90 -0.42
N ARG A 128 5.58 -15.66 0.65
CA ARG A 128 6.73 -16.54 0.81
C ARG A 128 6.79 -17.66 -0.24
N ASP A 129 5.64 -18.07 -0.78
CA ASP A 129 5.46 -19.10 -1.82
C ASP A 129 5.13 -18.50 -3.20
#